data_AF-A0A3M1ICR9-F1
#
_entry.id   AF-A0A3M1ICR9-F1
#
_cell.length_a   1.000
_cell.length_b   1.000
_cell.length_c   1.000
_cell.angle_alpha   90.00
_cell.angle_beta   90.00
_cell.angle_gamma   90.00
#
_symmetry.space_group_name_H-M   'P 1'
#
loop_
_entity.id
_entity.type
_entity.pdbx_description
1 polymer ?
#
loop_
_entity_poly.entity_id
_entity_poly.type
_entity_poly.pdbx_seq_one_letter_code
_entity_poly.pdbx_strand_id
1 'polypeptide(L)'
;MLFGEFLVAKNIIRPEDVEEALAIQKAQPEVKFGEALVTLELFDYDKLTIYIQQYIKEAGAELSEIETLLSQEQADALIRSLQDQG
;
A
#
# COMPACT_ATOMS: atom_id res chain seq x y z
N MET A 1 8.35 -9.30 -4.96
CA MET A 1 7.29 -8.62 -5.72
C MET A 1 6.90 -7.43 -4.88
N LEU A 2 6.92 -6.22 -5.42
CA LEU A 2 6.53 -5.01 -4.72
C LEU A 2 5.01 -4.85 -4.71
N PHE A 3 4.49 -4.05 -3.78
CA PHE A 3 3.05 -3.81 -3.68
C PHE A 3 2.42 -3.24 -4.97
N GLY A 4 3.08 -2.27 -5.63
CA GLY A 4 2.60 -1.73 -6.90
C GLY A 4 2.52 -2.80 -8.01
N GLU A 5 3.52 -3.68 -8.09
CA GLU A 5 3.52 -4.81 -9.04
C GLU A 5 2.39 -5.80 -8.73
N PHE A 6 2.16 -6.08 -7.44
CA PHE A 6 1.07 -6.94 -6.98
C PHE A 6 -0.30 -6.39 -7.42
N LEU A 7 -0.54 -5.10 -7.23
CA LEU A 7 -1.80 -4.47 -7.62
C LEU A 7 -2.04 -4.54 -9.14
N VAL A 8 -0.99 -4.31 -9.94
CA VAL A 8 -1.05 -4.42 -11.41
C VAL A 8 -1.31 -5.87 -11.84
N ALA A 9 -0.59 -6.84 -11.26
CA ALA A 9 -0.77 -8.25 -11.56
C ALA A 9 -2.19 -8.76 -11.27
N LYS A 10 -2.86 -8.13 -10.30
CA LYS A 10 -4.26 -8.40 -9.92
C LYS A 10 -5.28 -7.60 -10.75
N ASN A 11 -4.85 -6.77 -11.71
CA ASN A 11 -5.69 -5.82 -12.46
C ASN A 11 -6.49 -4.87 -11.56
N ILE A 12 -5.93 -4.50 -10.40
CA ILE A 12 -6.56 -3.55 -9.47
C ILE A 12 -6.30 -2.11 -9.91
N ILE A 13 -5.08 -1.85 -10.40
CA ILE A 13 -4.65 -0.59 -11.02
C ILE A 13 -3.85 -0.90 -12.28
N ARG A 14 -3.58 0.13 -13.07
CA ARG A 14 -2.76 0.06 -14.28
C ARG A 14 -1.31 0.41 -13.96
N PRO A 15 -0.35 0.02 -14.83
CA PRO A 15 1.05 0.42 -14.67
C PRO A 15 1.23 1.94 -14.58
N GLU A 16 0.49 2.72 -15.39
CA GLU A 16 0.56 4.19 -15.35
C GLU A 16 0.19 4.77 -13.98
N ASP A 17 -0.77 4.16 -13.28
CA ASP A 17 -1.22 4.61 -11.96
C ASP A 17 -0.10 4.43 -10.90
N VAL A 18 0.76 3.42 -11.06
CA VAL A 18 1.96 3.20 -10.22
C VAL A 18 3.00 4.28 -10.49
N GLU A 19 3.22 4.63 -11.76
CA GLU A 19 4.17 5.68 -12.14
C GLU A 19 3.75 7.05 -11.59
N GLU A 20 2.45 7.36 -11.63
CA GLU A 20 1.88 8.59 -11.05
C GLU A 20 2.06 8.63 -9.53
N ALA A 21 1.79 7.53 -8.83
CA ALA A 21 1.97 7.47 -7.37
C ALA A 21 3.45 7.63 -6.97
N LEU A 22 4.38 7.04 -7.73
CA LEU A 22 5.82 7.23 -7.53
C LEU A 22 6.26 8.67 -7.82
N ALA A 23 5.65 9.33 -8.81
CA ALA A 23 5.91 10.74 -9.10
C ALA A 23 5.48 11.64 -7.93
N ILE A 24 4.34 11.35 -7.30
CA ILE A 24 3.89 12.04 -6.08
C ILE A 24 4.89 11.86 -4.94
N GLN A 25 5.29 10.62 -4.65
CA GLN A 25 6.26 10.34 -3.60
C GLN A 25 7.61 11.03 -3.85
N LYS A 26 8.05 11.11 -5.11
CA LYS A 26 9.27 11.83 -5.48
C LYS A 26 9.16 13.34 -5.25
N ALA A 27 7.98 13.91 -5.49
CA ALA A 27 7.71 15.32 -5.27
C ALA A 27 7.49 15.66 -3.79
N GLN A 28 6.95 14.71 -3.01
CA GLN A 28 6.56 14.83 -1.61
C GLN A 28 7.13 13.64 -0.83
N PRO A 29 8.41 13.70 -0.38
CA PRO A 29 9.09 12.57 0.26
C PRO A 29 8.44 12.09 1.57
N GLU A 30 7.65 12.94 2.22
CA GLU A 30 6.84 12.59 3.38
C GLU A 30 5.65 11.68 3.04
N VAL A 31 5.17 11.68 1.79
CA VAL A 31 4.02 10.88 1.34
C VAL A 31 4.49 9.47 0.99
N LYS A 32 3.91 8.47 1.66
CA LYS A 32 4.18 7.06 1.38
C LYS A 32 3.46 6.61 0.12
N PHE A 33 3.93 5.51 -0.48
CA PHE A 33 3.36 5.04 -1.74
C PHE A 33 1.87 4.72 -1.64
N GLY A 34 1.42 4.10 -0.54
CA GLY A 34 0.00 3.86 -0.28
C GLY A 34 -0.81 5.15 -0.13
N GLU A 35 -0.27 6.16 0.55
CA GLU A 35 -0.90 7.48 0.69
C GLU A 35 -0.98 8.23 -0.64
N ALA A 36 0.03 8.09 -1.50
CA ALA A 36 0.00 8.62 -2.86
C ALA A 36 -1.13 7.97 -3.70
N LEU A 37 -1.34 6.67 -3.56
CA LEU A 37 -2.45 5.98 -4.22
C LEU A 37 -3.82 6.48 -3.74
N VAL A 38 -3.96 6.85 -2.46
CA VAL A 38 -5.18 7.49 -1.93
C VAL A 38 -5.33 8.92 -2.46
N THR A 39 -4.23 9.66 -2.56
CA THR A 39 -4.21 11.02 -3.12
C THR A 39 -4.67 11.05 -4.57
N LEU A 40 -4.37 10.01 -5.34
CA LEU A 40 -4.85 9.82 -6.72
C LEU A 40 -6.30 9.34 -6.82
N GLU A 41 -7.01 9.20 -5.68
CA GLU A 41 -8.38 8.70 -5.61
C GLU A 41 -8.56 7.27 -6.18
N LEU A 42 -7.47 6.51 -6.30
CA LEU A 42 -7.51 5.11 -6.75
C LEU A 42 -8.04 4.17 -5.66
N PHE A 43 -7.82 4.56 -4.40
CA PHE A 43 -8.30 3.88 -3.21
C PHE A 43 -8.76 4.89 -2.17
N ASP A 44 -9.74 4.51 -1.36
CA ASP A 44 -9.84 5.02 -0.01
C ASP A 44 -8.93 4.21 0.93
N TYR A 45 -8.74 4.70 2.15
CA TYR A 45 -7.88 4.06 3.13
C TYR A 45 -8.33 2.63 3.47
N ASP A 46 -9.62 2.40 3.65
CA ASP A 46 -10.17 1.09 3.99
C ASP A 46 -9.85 0.05 2.91
N LYS A 47 -10.08 0.41 1.65
CA LYS A 47 -9.80 -0.44 0.48
C LYS A 47 -8.29 -0.67 0.32
N LEU A 48 -7.46 0.34 0.57
CA LEU A 48 -6.00 0.20 0.55
C LEU A 48 -5.55 -0.83 1.58
N THR A 49 -6.03 -0.75 2.82
CA THR A 49 -5.63 -1.71 3.87
C THR A 49 -6.03 -3.14 3.52
N ILE A 50 -7.19 -3.36 2.89
CA ILE A 50 -7.61 -4.69 2.41
C ILE A 50 -6.59 -5.26 1.42
N TYR A 51 -6.12 -4.46 0.46
CA TYR A 51 -5.15 -4.95 -0.53
C TYR A 51 -3.75 -5.11 0.05
N ILE A 52 -3.35 -4.29 1.01
CA ILE A 52 -2.10 -4.51 1.75
C ILE A 52 -2.15 -5.85 2.49
N GLN A 53 -3.26 -6.18 3.16
CA GLN A 53 -3.43 -7.47 3.83
C GLN A 53 -3.37 -8.64 2.83
N GLN A 54 -3.98 -8.50 1.65
CA GLN A 54 -3.88 -9.50 0.59
C GLN A 54 -2.44 -9.65 0.09
N TYR A 55 -1.72 -8.55 -0.10
CA TYR A 55 -0.31 -8.56 -0.50
C TYR A 55 0.56 -9.32 0.52
N ILE A 56 0.43 -9.02 1.82
CA ILE A 56 1.13 -9.76 2.88
C ILE A 56 0.84 -11.26 2.81
N LYS A 57 -0.45 -11.64 2.70
CA LYS A 57 -0.89 -13.05 2.72
C LYS A 57 -0.51 -13.82 1.45
N GLU A 58 -0.66 -13.21 0.28
CA GLU A 58 -0.54 -13.88 -1.01
C GLU A 58 0.86 -13.76 -1.63
N ALA A 59 1.52 -12.62 -1.47
CA ALA A 59 2.88 -12.41 -1.96
C ALA A 59 3.94 -12.86 -0.94
N GLY A 60 3.53 -13.25 0.28
CA GLY A 60 4.43 -13.65 1.35
C GLY A 60 5.33 -12.50 1.84
N ALA A 61 4.84 -11.26 1.71
CA ALA A 61 5.55 -10.08 2.16
C ALA A 61 5.56 -9.98 3.70
N GLU A 62 6.60 -9.35 4.26
CA GLU A 62 6.74 -9.17 5.70
C GLU A 62 5.88 -8.01 6.21
N LEU A 63 5.48 -8.03 7.49
CA LEU A 63 4.69 -6.95 8.08
C LEU A 63 5.42 -5.59 8.08
N SER A 64 6.76 -5.59 8.10
CA SER A 64 7.60 -4.39 7.97
C SER A 64 7.40 -3.66 6.63
N GLU A 65 6.95 -4.36 5.58
CA GLU A 65 6.63 -3.72 4.31
C GLU A 65 5.50 -2.70 4.45
N ILE A 66 4.60 -2.88 5.42
CA ILE A 66 3.48 -1.95 5.67
C ILE A 66 4.01 -0.55 6.03
N GLU A 67 5.13 -0.47 6.76
CA GLU A 67 5.78 0.80 7.17
C GLU A 67 6.38 1.57 5.97
N THR A 68 6.59 0.88 4.85
CA THR A 68 7.04 1.50 3.60
C THR A 68 5.87 2.07 2.79
N LEU A 69 4.65 1.56 3.02
CA LEU A 69 3.45 1.87 2.26
C LEU A 69 2.56 2.92 2.94
N LEU A 70 2.58 2.99 4.26
CA LEU A 70 1.71 3.85 5.07
C LEU A 70 2.51 4.71 6.04
N SER A 71 1.90 5.79 6.53
CA SER A 71 2.47 6.54 7.66
C SER A 71 2.59 5.65 8.90
N GLN A 72 3.43 6.05 9.86
CA GLN A 72 3.68 5.25 11.06
C GLN A 72 2.39 4.90 11.81
N GLU A 73 1.52 5.89 12.03
CA GLU A 73 0.24 5.69 12.74
C GLU A 73 -0.66 4.66 12.03
N GLN A 74 -0.77 4.78 10.71
CA GLN A 74 -1.57 3.90 9.87
C GLN A 74 -0.99 2.47 9.81
N ALA A 75 0.33 2.37 9.69
CA ALA A 75 1.03 1.10 9.68
C ALA A 75 0.87 0.36 11.01
N ASP A 76 1.09 1.05 12.14
CA ASP A 76 0.91 0.49 13.49
C ASP A 76 -0.52 -0.03 13.70
N ALA A 77 -1.53 0.74 13.28
CA ALA A 77 -2.93 0.34 13.36
C ALA A 77 -3.21 -0.94 12.55
N LEU A 78 -2.68 -1.04 11.33
CA LEU A 78 -2.87 -2.20 10.46
C LEU A 78 -2.11 -3.44 10.95
N ILE A 79 -0.86 -3.26 11.39
CA ILE A 79 -0.03 -4.34 11.94
C ILE A 79 -0.72 -4.94 13.17
N ARG A 80 -1.21 -4.10 14.08
CA ARG A 80 -1.96 -4.55 15.25
C ARG A 80 -3.21 -5.34 14.84
N SER A 81 -3.99 -4.82 13.89
CA SER A 81 -5.17 -5.52 13.37
C SER A 81 -4.85 -6.90 12.78
N LEU A 82 -3.69 -7.05 12.13
CA LEU A 82 -3.22 -8.32 11.57
C LEU A 82 -2.74 -9.30 12.65
N GLN A 83 -2.09 -8.80 13.70
CA GLN A 83 -1.61 -9.62 14.82
C GLN A 83 -2.75 -10.12 15.71
N ASP A 84 -3.79 -9.31 15.92
CA ASP A 84 -5.00 -9.72 16.66
C ASP A 84 -5.85 -10.77 15.89
N GLN A 85 -5.58 -11.01 14.60
CA GLN A 85 -6.27 -12.01 13.77
C GLN A 85 -5.57 -13.39 13.74
N GLY A 86 -4.39 -13.54 14.35
CA GLY A 86 -3.60 -14.78 14.40
C GLY A 86 -3.67 -15.48 15.74
#